data_AF-A0ABD5WAH0-F1
#
_entry.id   AF-A0ABD5WAH0-F1
#
_cell.length_a   1.000
_cell.length_b   1.000
_cell.length_c   1.000
_cell.angle_alpha   90.00
_cell.angle_beta   90.00
_cell.angle_gamma   90.00
#
_symmetry.space_group_name_H-M   'P 1'
#
loop_
_entity.id
_entity.type
_entity.pdbx_description
1 polymer ?
#
loop_
_entity_poly.entity_id
_entity_poly.type
_entity_poly.pdbx_seq_one_letter_code
_entity_poly.pdbx_strand_id
1 'polypeptide(L)'
;MFAVPAIPENGLSEASTVAFTALVDAAGTTVPYDLGRIRDSFADAFSDESQQEVLDTTGSVMIDWVEDVFEALRDPLTVPLNCADAHALLQDGGVSLLYRGWGCRDNLPDVLLQDAAAHRVCDGNRSSADGGFGFLRFGEPFTLREFEAVEQHAESVFRPEGVDSEQWLMSGQSSLALGDNCWLAFLLTGIDAKSLPFLQDRCAK
;
A
#
# COMPACT_ATOMS: atom_id res chain seq x y z
N MET A 1 -9.48 -2.70 -13.14
CA MET A 1 -9.36 -1.22 -13.16
C MET A 1 -8.95 -0.79 -11.77
N PHE A 2 -7.95 0.08 -11.64
CA PHE A 2 -7.53 0.62 -10.35
C PHE A 2 -8.17 1.99 -10.09
N ALA A 3 -8.60 2.22 -8.86
CA ALA A 3 -9.10 3.50 -8.39
C ALA A 3 -8.34 3.97 -7.15
N VAL A 4 -8.02 5.25 -7.09
CA VAL A 4 -7.24 5.87 -6.01
C VAL A 4 -7.91 7.16 -5.53
N PRO A 5 -9.08 7.07 -4.85
CA PRO A 5 -9.79 8.25 -4.40
C PRO A 5 -9.08 8.91 -3.21
N ALA A 6 -8.91 10.23 -3.28
CA ALA A 6 -8.53 11.03 -2.11
C ALA A 6 -9.75 11.24 -1.20
N ILE A 7 -9.59 10.94 0.09
CA ILE A 7 -10.65 11.00 1.10
C ILE A 7 -10.38 12.19 2.03
N PRO A 8 -11.32 13.15 2.15
CA PRO A 8 -11.17 14.26 3.08
C PRO A 8 -11.04 13.81 4.54
N GLU A 9 -10.29 14.56 5.34
CA GLU A 9 -10.05 14.29 6.77
C GLU A 9 -11.33 14.21 7.61
N ASN A 10 -12.38 14.92 7.18
CA ASN A 10 -13.69 14.93 7.83
C ASN A 10 -14.63 13.83 7.33
N GLY A 11 -14.08 12.81 6.67
CA GLY A 11 -14.79 11.71 6.05
C GLY A 11 -15.63 12.12 4.83
N LEU A 12 -16.47 11.19 4.38
CA LEU A 12 -17.32 11.38 3.21
C LEU A 12 -18.71 11.92 3.59
N SER A 13 -19.31 12.69 2.69
CA SER A 13 -20.75 13.00 2.73
C SER A 13 -21.56 11.77 2.33
N GLU A 14 -22.86 11.72 2.62
CA GLU A 14 -23.73 10.60 2.20
C GLU A 14 -23.67 10.37 0.67
N ALA A 15 -23.77 11.44 -0.12
CA ALA A 15 -23.65 11.36 -1.58
C ALA A 15 -22.27 10.84 -2.02
N SER A 16 -21.20 11.27 -1.33
CA SER A 16 -19.84 10.81 -1.61
C SER A 16 -19.62 9.36 -1.18
N THR A 17 -20.26 8.89 -0.12
CA THR A 17 -20.23 7.49 0.33
C THR A 17 -20.89 6.57 -0.68
N VAL A 18 -22.05 6.99 -1.23
CA VAL A 18 -22.70 6.27 -2.32
C VAL A 18 -21.80 6.21 -3.56
N ALA A 19 -21.18 7.34 -3.92
CA ALA A 19 -20.25 7.40 -5.06
C ALA A 19 -18.99 6.53 -4.82
N PHE A 20 -18.43 6.53 -3.62
CA PHE A 20 -17.29 5.70 -3.24
C PHE A 20 -17.65 4.21 -3.32
N THR A 21 -18.81 3.81 -2.80
CA THR A 21 -19.26 2.41 -2.87
C THR A 21 -19.45 1.97 -4.32
N ALA A 22 -20.09 2.80 -5.15
CA ALA A 22 -20.24 2.53 -6.57
C ALA A 22 -18.88 2.47 -7.31
N LEU A 23 -17.89 3.27 -6.89
CA LEU A 23 -16.52 3.20 -7.39
C LEU A 23 -15.85 1.89 -7.02
N VAL A 24 -16.00 1.42 -5.77
CA VAL A 24 -15.48 0.13 -5.31
C VAL A 24 -16.09 -1.02 -6.12
N ASP A 25 -17.40 -1.00 -6.35
CA ASP A 25 -18.10 -2.04 -7.13
C ASP A 25 -17.70 -2.04 -8.62
N ALA A 26 -17.32 -0.87 -9.17
CA ALA A 26 -16.93 -0.72 -10.57
C ALA A 26 -15.42 -0.92 -10.80
N ALA A 27 -14.60 -0.67 -9.79
CA ALA A 27 -13.17 -0.91 -9.81
C ALA A 27 -12.88 -2.38 -9.49
N GLY A 28 -11.73 -2.87 -9.97
CA GLY A 28 -11.23 -4.16 -9.51
C GLY A 28 -10.55 -4.03 -8.15
N THR A 29 -9.73 -2.97 -8.00
CA THR A 29 -9.07 -2.60 -6.75
C THR A 29 -9.19 -1.09 -6.52
N THR A 30 -9.56 -0.70 -5.31
CA THR A 30 -9.68 0.68 -4.84
C THR A 30 -8.76 0.90 -3.65
N VAL A 31 -7.80 1.81 -3.77
CA VAL A 31 -6.90 2.22 -2.68
C VAL A 31 -7.30 3.62 -2.21
N PRO A 32 -8.10 3.76 -1.15
CA PRO A 32 -8.42 5.07 -0.60
C PRO A 32 -7.17 5.73 -0.01
N TYR A 33 -6.98 7.01 -0.30
CA TYR A 33 -5.95 7.85 0.29
C TYR A 33 -6.61 8.79 1.30
N ASP A 34 -6.59 8.41 2.58
CA ASP A 34 -7.13 9.22 3.66
C ASP A 34 -6.18 10.38 3.98
N LEU A 35 -6.59 11.60 3.66
CA LEU A 35 -5.75 12.79 3.83
C LEU A 35 -5.35 13.00 5.30
N GLY A 36 -6.21 12.62 6.25
CA GLY A 36 -5.91 12.73 7.68
C GLY A 36 -4.82 11.73 8.06
N ARG A 37 -4.95 10.50 7.56
CA ARG A 37 -3.93 9.46 7.77
C ARG A 37 -2.60 9.81 7.11
N ILE A 38 -2.61 10.39 5.92
CA ILE A 38 -1.40 10.84 5.21
C ILE A 38 -0.72 11.96 6.00
N ARG A 39 -1.49 12.92 6.51
CA ARG A 39 -0.95 13.98 7.38
C ARG A 39 -0.22 13.39 8.59
N ASP A 40 -0.85 12.45 9.27
CA ASP A 40 -0.26 11.81 10.45
C ASP A 40 0.96 10.96 10.11
N SER A 41 0.88 10.22 9.01
CA SER A 41 1.91 9.25 8.62
C SER A 41 3.15 9.91 8.05
N PHE A 42 2.99 11.05 7.38
CA PHE A 42 4.08 11.80 6.75
C PHE A 42 4.33 13.13 7.46
N ALA A 43 4.10 13.19 8.79
CA ALA A 43 4.17 14.42 9.57
C ALA A 43 5.47 15.21 9.35
N ASP A 44 6.60 14.51 9.18
CA ASP A 44 7.92 15.09 8.95
C ASP A 44 8.08 15.77 7.57
N ALA A 45 7.19 15.48 6.61
CA ALA A 45 7.18 16.08 5.28
C ALA A 45 6.49 17.45 5.25
N PHE A 46 5.83 17.86 6.33
CA PHE A 46 5.06 19.10 6.38
C PHE A 46 5.82 20.16 7.18
N SER A 47 6.05 21.32 6.57
CA SER A 47 6.64 22.46 7.26
C SER A 47 5.58 23.32 7.96
N ASP A 48 4.38 23.35 7.38
CA ASP A 48 3.21 24.07 7.90
C ASP A 48 1.98 23.13 7.86
N GLU A 49 0.95 23.39 8.67
CA GLU A 49 -0.32 22.62 8.65
C GLU A 49 -1.21 22.94 7.43
N SER A 50 -0.61 23.20 6.27
CA SER A 50 -1.33 23.61 5.07
C SER A 50 -1.95 22.41 4.36
N GLN A 51 -3.21 22.56 3.92
CA GLN A 51 -3.89 21.52 3.14
C GLN A 51 -3.23 21.26 1.78
N GLN A 52 -2.54 22.26 1.21
CA GLN A 52 -1.88 22.10 -0.08
C GLN A 52 -0.69 21.14 0.02
N GLU A 53 0.12 21.24 1.07
CA GLU A 53 1.24 20.31 1.27
C GLU A 53 0.76 18.86 1.43
N VAL A 54 -0.35 18.63 2.15
CA VAL A 54 -0.95 17.29 2.28
C VAL A 54 -1.38 16.73 0.92
N LEU A 55 -1.98 17.56 0.06
CA LEU A 55 -2.38 17.16 -1.29
C LEU A 55 -1.17 16.88 -2.19
N ASP A 56 -0.12 17.69 -2.08
CA ASP A 56 1.12 17.51 -2.86
C ASP A 56 1.83 16.21 -2.44
N THR A 57 1.96 15.95 -1.13
CA THR A 57 2.49 14.69 -0.59
C THR A 57 1.64 13.50 -1.00
N THR A 58 0.30 13.61 -0.93
CA THR A 58 -0.63 12.57 -1.41
C THR A 58 -0.38 12.26 -2.88
N GLY A 59 -0.22 13.29 -3.71
CA GLY A 59 0.08 13.17 -5.13
C GLY A 59 1.41 12.46 -5.38
N SER A 60 2.47 12.85 -4.66
CA SER A 60 3.78 12.21 -4.77
C SER A 60 3.73 10.73 -4.39
N VAL A 61 3.13 10.40 -3.24
CA VAL A 61 3.02 9.01 -2.76
C VAL A 61 2.20 8.15 -3.73
N MET A 62 1.16 8.71 -4.34
CA MET A 62 0.36 8.04 -5.36
C MET A 62 1.15 7.81 -6.66
N ILE A 63 1.83 8.84 -7.16
CA ILE A 63 2.62 8.75 -8.39
C ILE A 63 3.72 7.70 -8.22
N ASP A 64 4.50 7.77 -7.14
CA ASP A 64 5.56 6.80 -6.87
C ASP A 64 5.00 5.37 -6.88
N TRP A 65 3.94 5.10 -6.10
CA TRP A 65 3.36 3.77 -6.02
C TRP A 65 2.85 3.25 -7.38
N VAL A 66 2.23 4.13 -8.17
CA VAL A 66 1.76 3.76 -9.52
C VAL A 66 2.96 3.46 -10.42
N GLU A 67 4.01 4.27 -10.39
CA GLU A 67 5.26 4.01 -11.13
C GLU A 67 5.88 2.68 -10.70
N ASP A 68 5.85 2.37 -9.41
CA ASP A 68 6.36 1.11 -8.86
C ASP A 68 5.62 -0.11 -9.40
N VAL A 69 4.28 -0.07 -9.41
CA VAL A 69 3.45 -1.13 -10.00
C VAL A 69 3.70 -1.26 -11.50
N PHE A 70 3.79 -0.14 -12.23
CA PHE A 70 4.04 -0.17 -13.67
C PHE A 70 5.43 -0.71 -14.02
N GLU A 71 6.46 -0.29 -13.30
CA GLU A 71 7.80 -0.82 -13.50
C GLU A 71 7.87 -2.31 -13.18
N ALA A 72 7.22 -2.76 -12.10
CA ALA A 72 7.17 -4.17 -11.74
C ALA A 72 6.55 -5.05 -12.83
N LEU A 73 5.58 -4.51 -13.59
CA LEU A 73 4.92 -5.21 -14.68
C LEU A 73 5.63 -5.07 -16.03
N ARG A 74 6.45 -4.03 -16.20
CA ARG A 74 7.11 -3.71 -17.48
C ARG A 74 8.53 -4.27 -17.58
N ASP A 75 9.31 -4.12 -16.53
CA ASP A 75 10.74 -4.43 -16.55
C ASP A 75 10.99 -5.82 -15.96
N PRO A 76 11.98 -6.58 -16.46
CA PRO A 76 12.29 -7.89 -15.92
C PRO A 76 12.72 -7.74 -14.46
N LEU A 77 11.89 -8.27 -13.57
CA LEU A 77 12.13 -8.28 -12.13
C LEU A 77 13.31 -9.15 -11.76
N THR A 78 14.09 -8.72 -10.78
CA THR A 78 15.17 -9.51 -10.17
C THR A 78 14.59 -10.73 -9.46
N VAL A 79 13.43 -10.56 -8.82
CA VAL A 79 12.61 -11.64 -8.27
C VAL A 79 11.23 -11.61 -8.98
N PRO A 80 10.95 -12.58 -9.87
CA PRO A 80 9.80 -12.51 -10.77
C PRO A 80 8.47 -12.67 -10.04
N LEU A 81 7.47 -11.95 -10.53
CA LEU A 81 6.08 -12.05 -10.12
C LEU A 81 5.31 -12.94 -11.09
N ASN A 82 4.41 -13.80 -10.59
CA ASN A 82 3.40 -14.40 -11.46
C ASN A 82 2.35 -13.34 -11.84
N CYS A 83 2.50 -12.73 -13.02
CA CYS A 83 1.61 -11.67 -13.47
C CYS A 83 0.14 -12.12 -13.58
N ALA A 84 -0.14 -13.41 -13.82
CA ALA A 84 -1.51 -13.90 -13.89
C ALA A 84 -2.17 -13.89 -12.50
N ASP A 85 -1.44 -14.35 -11.48
CA ASP A 85 -1.93 -14.36 -10.10
C ASP A 85 -2.07 -12.94 -9.57
N ALA A 86 -1.08 -12.07 -9.85
CA ALA A 86 -1.15 -10.66 -9.49
C ALA A 86 -2.33 -9.95 -10.17
N HIS A 87 -2.56 -10.22 -11.46
CA HIS A 87 -3.71 -9.66 -12.17
C HIS A 87 -5.03 -10.16 -11.57
N ALA A 88 -5.15 -11.46 -11.27
CA ALA A 88 -6.35 -12.02 -10.64
C ALA A 88 -6.61 -11.38 -9.27
N LEU A 89 -5.58 -11.27 -8.42
CA LEU A 89 -5.64 -10.63 -7.12
C LEU A 89 -6.14 -9.18 -7.21
N LEU A 90 -5.60 -8.41 -8.16
CA LEU A 90 -5.92 -6.99 -8.33
C LEU A 90 -7.25 -6.76 -9.08
N GLN A 91 -7.72 -7.74 -9.84
CA GLN A 91 -8.99 -7.66 -10.56
C GLN A 91 -10.18 -7.76 -9.60
N ASP A 92 -10.06 -8.54 -8.52
CA ASP A 92 -11.13 -8.77 -7.54
C ASP A 92 -10.79 -8.20 -6.15
N GLY A 93 -9.75 -7.36 -6.06
CA GLY A 93 -9.18 -6.88 -4.80
C GLY A 93 -10.03 -5.91 -3.98
N GLY A 94 -11.16 -5.43 -4.51
CA GLY A 94 -12.15 -4.62 -3.78
C GLY A 94 -11.54 -3.37 -3.16
N VAL A 95 -11.65 -3.19 -1.83
CA VAL A 95 -10.91 -2.15 -1.10
C VAL A 95 -9.56 -2.69 -0.69
N SER A 96 -8.53 -1.85 -0.80
CA SER A 96 -7.17 -2.22 -0.42
C SER A 96 -6.46 -1.18 0.44
N LEU A 97 -5.60 -1.63 1.34
CA LEU A 97 -4.77 -0.78 2.19
C LEU A 97 -3.33 -0.80 1.70
N LEU A 98 -2.78 0.37 1.39
CA LEU A 98 -1.38 0.55 0.99
C LEU A 98 -0.52 0.96 2.19
N TYR A 99 0.61 0.27 2.32
CA TYR A 99 1.70 0.50 3.26
C TYR A 99 2.96 0.83 2.44
N ARG A 100 3.74 1.83 2.86
CA ARG A 100 5.02 2.16 2.23
C ARG A 100 6.12 2.28 3.25
N GLY A 101 7.21 1.54 3.12
CA GLY A 101 8.34 1.64 4.04
C GLY A 101 9.60 2.08 3.33
N TRP A 102 10.44 2.82 4.03
CA TRP A 102 11.81 3.14 3.62
C TRP A 102 12.81 2.60 4.63
N GLY A 103 13.97 2.21 4.15
CA GLY A 103 15.04 1.72 4.99
C GLY A 103 16.37 1.69 4.26
N CYS A 104 17.37 1.15 4.93
CA CYS A 104 18.64 0.79 4.33
C CYS A 104 18.97 -0.67 4.66
N ARG A 105 19.86 -1.25 3.87
CA ARG A 105 20.25 -2.65 3.95
C ARG A 105 20.65 -3.09 5.37
N ASP A 106 21.37 -2.25 6.11
CA ASP A 106 21.87 -2.55 7.45
C ASP A 106 20.77 -2.74 8.50
N ASN A 107 19.56 -2.27 8.21
CA ASN A 107 18.44 -2.22 9.15
C ASN A 107 17.26 -3.13 8.75
N LEU A 108 17.47 -4.03 7.78
CA LEU A 108 16.45 -4.97 7.31
C LEU A 108 16.38 -6.24 8.18
N PRO A 109 15.20 -6.90 8.26
CA PRO A 109 13.91 -6.47 7.70
C PRO A 109 13.13 -5.52 8.63
N ASP A 110 13.52 -5.41 9.89
CA ASP A 110 12.69 -4.84 10.96
C ASP A 110 12.33 -3.37 10.75
N VAL A 111 13.31 -2.50 10.46
CA VAL A 111 13.06 -1.06 10.33
C VAL A 111 12.18 -0.77 9.12
N LEU A 112 12.42 -1.44 8.00
CA LEU A 112 11.64 -1.26 6.78
C LEU A 112 10.16 -1.60 6.99
N LEU A 113 9.86 -2.68 7.71
CA LEU A 113 8.49 -3.13 7.95
C LEU A 113 7.78 -2.31 9.04
N GLN A 114 8.52 -1.87 10.06
CA GLN A 114 8.01 -0.92 11.05
C GLN A 114 7.65 0.42 10.39
N ASP A 115 8.54 0.91 9.53
CA ASP A 115 8.33 2.12 8.75
C ASP A 115 7.12 1.98 7.82
N ALA A 116 6.98 0.82 7.13
CA ALA A 116 5.80 0.53 6.32
C ALA A 116 4.48 0.56 7.11
N ALA A 117 4.48 0.01 8.33
CA ALA A 117 3.30 0.02 9.20
C ALA A 117 2.93 1.43 9.68
N ALA A 118 3.92 2.30 9.89
CA ALA A 118 3.73 3.70 10.25
C ALA A 118 3.16 4.52 9.08
N HIS A 119 3.67 4.25 7.87
CA HIS A 119 3.36 4.96 6.63
C HIS A 119 2.28 4.28 5.78
N ARG A 120 1.14 3.98 6.40
CA ARG A 120 -0.06 3.53 5.69
C ARG A 120 -0.91 4.73 5.28
N VAL A 121 -1.49 4.69 4.08
CA VAL A 121 -2.29 5.81 3.52
C VAL A 121 -3.75 5.80 3.94
N CYS A 122 -4.21 4.70 4.57
CA CYS A 122 -5.57 4.54 5.06
C CYS A 122 -5.63 3.50 6.19
N ASP A 123 -6.68 3.59 7.01
CA ASP A 123 -7.01 2.63 8.07
C ASP A 123 -8.17 1.71 7.65
N GLY A 124 -8.18 0.48 8.17
CA GLY A 124 -9.25 -0.49 7.95
C GLY A 124 -9.00 -1.78 8.72
N ASN A 125 -10.00 -2.66 8.77
CA ASN A 125 -9.86 -3.94 9.43
C ASN A 125 -9.04 -4.91 8.58
N ARG A 126 -7.75 -5.03 8.89
CA ARG A 126 -6.82 -5.93 8.20
C ARG A 126 -7.20 -7.42 8.28
N SER A 127 -7.97 -7.85 9.29
CA SER A 127 -8.37 -9.26 9.39
C SER A 127 -9.40 -9.69 8.34
N SER A 128 -10.00 -8.71 7.63
CA SER A 128 -10.90 -8.99 6.52
C SER A 128 -10.19 -9.19 5.17
N ALA A 129 -8.89 -8.86 5.09
CA ALA A 129 -8.17 -8.99 3.83
C ALA A 129 -8.07 -10.46 3.38
N ASP A 130 -8.20 -10.66 2.07
CA ASP A 130 -8.19 -11.97 1.41
C ASP A 130 -6.94 -12.20 0.55
N GLY A 131 -6.04 -11.23 0.51
CA GLY A 131 -4.80 -11.33 -0.26
C GLY A 131 -3.83 -10.18 0.01
N GLY A 132 -2.65 -10.30 -0.60
CA GLY A 132 -1.54 -9.38 -0.39
C GLY A 132 -0.61 -9.30 -1.59
N PHE A 133 -0.18 -8.08 -1.92
CA PHE A 133 0.80 -7.81 -2.96
C PHE A 133 1.91 -6.90 -2.44
N GLY A 134 3.13 -7.43 -2.37
CA GLY A 134 4.33 -6.74 -1.96
C GLY A 134 5.29 -6.49 -3.11
N PHE A 135 5.95 -5.34 -3.06
CA PHE A 135 6.98 -4.96 -4.00
C PHE A 135 8.14 -4.30 -3.25
N LEU A 136 9.32 -4.91 -3.34
CA LEU A 136 10.55 -4.43 -2.72
C LEU A 136 11.50 -3.89 -3.79
N ARG A 137 11.92 -2.64 -3.66
CA ARG A 137 13.11 -2.15 -4.38
C ARG A 137 14.30 -2.07 -3.46
N PHE A 138 15.45 -2.43 -4.00
CA PHE A 138 16.70 -2.46 -3.27
C PHE A 138 17.87 -2.10 -4.18
N GLY A 139 18.90 -1.45 -3.64
CA GLY A 139 20.13 -1.23 -4.39
C GLY A 139 21.13 -2.38 -4.28
N GLU A 140 22.10 -2.42 -5.19
CA GLU A 140 23.10 -3.49 -5.22
C GLU A 140 24.32 -3.15 -4.35
N PRO A 141 24.92 -4.14 -3.67
CA PRO A 141 24.59 -5.55 -3.72
C PRO A 141 23.49 -5.93 -2.72
N PHE A 142 22.41 -6.56 -3.21
CA PHE A 142 21.36 -7.16 -2.39
C PHE A 142 21.27 -8.64 -2.73
N THR A 143 21.23 -9.50 -1.72
CA THR A 143 21.23 -10.94 -1.90
C THR A 143 19.82 -11.50 -1.90
N LEU A 144 19.64 -12.66 -2.56
CA LEU A 144 18.39 -13.41 -2.50
C LEU A 144 17.98 -13.73 -1.04
N ARG A 145 18.96 -14.03 -0.18
CA ARG A 145 18.71 -14.31 1.24
C ARG A 145 18.15 -13.11 1.99
N GLU A 146 18.61 -11.89 1.67
CA GLU A 146 18.07 -10.66 2.25
C GLU A 146 16.63 -10.43 1.77
N PHE A 147 16.35 -10.72 0.50
CA PHE A 147 14.98 -10.66 -0.03
C PHE A 147 14.05 -11.65 0.69
N GLU A 148 14.43 -12.92 0.78
CA GLU A 148 13.67 -13.98 1.47
C GLU A 148 13.43 -13.63 2.94
N ALA A 149 14.40 -12.98 3.61
CA ALA A 149 14.24 -12.52 4.98
C ALA A 149 13.19 -11.40 5.12
N VAL A 150 13.17 -10.45 4.16
CA VAL A 150 12.13 -9.41 4.13
C VAL A 150 10.76 -10.03 3.82
N GLU A 151 10.68 -10.92 2.84
CA GLU A 151 9.44 -11.60 2.46
C GLU A 151 8.85 -12.40 3.63
N GLN A 152 9.65 -13.24 4.28
CA GLN A 152 9.21 -14.04 5.42
C GLN A 152 8.76 -13.17 6.60
N HIS A 153 9.48 -12.08 6.87
CA HIS A 153 9.10 -11.17 7.95
C HIS A 153 7.83 -10.39 7.58
N ALA A 154 7.70 -9.91 6.34
CA ALA A 154 6.50 -9.26 5.84
C ALA A 154 5.28 -10.19 5.93
N GLU A 155 5.42 -11.46 5.55
CA GLU A 155 4.37 -12.48 5.69
C GLU A 155 3.93 -12.62 7.16
N SER A 156 4.88 -12.64 8.10
CA SER A 156 4.57 -12.77 9.53
C SER A 156 3.87 -11.55 10.15
N VAL A 157 4.13 -10.35 9.64
CA VAL A 157 3.61 -9.09 10.19
C VAL A 157 2.34 -8.63 9.48
N PHE A 158 2.30 -8.82 8.16
CA PHE A 158 1.30 -8.22 7.29
C PHE A 158 0.21 -9.18 6.84
N ARG A 159 0.52 -10.48 6.62
CA ARG A 159 -0.46 -11.44 6.11
C ARG A 159 -1.58 -11.69 7.14
N PRO A 160 -2.85 -11.47 6.78
CA PRO A 160 -3.98 -11.81 7.64
C PRO A 160 -4.07 -13.32 7.91
N GLU A 161 -4.65 -13.68 9.05
CA GLU A 161 -4.99 -15.06 9.36
C GLU A 161 -6.04 -15.57 8.36
N GLY A 162 -5.70 -16.60 7.58
CA GLY A 162 -6.61 -17.23 6.61
C GLY A 162 -6.33 -16.88 5.14
N VAL A 163 -5.37 -16.00 4.86
CA VAL A 163 -4.87 -15.80 3.48
C VAL A 163 -3.87 -16.89 3.14
N ASP A 164 -4.16 -17.64 2.08
CA ASP A 164 -3.27 -18.70 1.60
C ASP A 164 -1.99 -18.13 0.99
N SER A 165 -0.90 -18.93 0.97
CA SER A 165 0.38 -18.50 0.39
C SER A 165 0.28 -18.12 -1.08
N GLU A 166 -0.65 -18.71 -1.83
CA GLU A 166 -0.88 -18.39 -3.25
C GLU A 166 -1.52 -17.01 -3.46
N GLN A 167 -2.17 -16.47 -2.43
CA GLN A 167 -2.77 -15.13 -2.42
C GLN A 167 -1.84 -14.08 -1.80
N TRP A 168 -0.64 -14.49 -1.40
CA TRP A 168 0.41 -13.64 -0.85
C TRP A 168 1.56 -13.56 -1.84
N LEU A 169 1.61 -12.48 -2.60
CA LEU A 169 2.58 -12.29 -3.67
C LEU A 169 3.61 -11.25 -3.25
N MET A 170 4.89 -11.56 -3.43
CA MET A 170 5.96 -10.59 -3.25
C MET A 170 6.90 -10.60 -4.45
N SER A 171 7.39 -9.43 -4.83
CA SER A 171 8.31 -9.26 -5.96
C SER A 171 9.39 -8.25 -5.64
N GLY A 172 10.47 -8.29 -6.42
CA GLY A 172 11.68 -7.54 -6.13
C GLY A 172 12.36 -6.98 -7.37
N GLN A 173 12.80 -5.73 -7.29
CA GLN A 173 13.55 -5.06 -8.36
C GLN A 173 14.83 -4.43 -7.80
N SER A 174 15.97 -4.77 -8.39
CA SER A 174 17.23 -4.09 -8.07
C SER A 174 17.36 -2.77 -8.84
N SER A 175 17.92 -1.75 -8.19
CA SER A 175 18.24 -0.47 -8.83
C SER A 175 19.56 0.09 -8.29
N LEU A 176 20.54 0.27 -9.18
CA LEU A 176 21.83 0.88 -8.82
C LEU A 176 21.69 2.30 -8.26
N ALA A 177 20.60 3.01 -8.61
CA ALA A 177 20.36 4.36 -8.14
C ALA A 177 20.04 4.43 -6.64
N LEU A 178 19.64 3.32 -6.02
CA LEU A 178 19.24 3.28 -4.61
C LEU A 178 20.44 3.17 -3.65
N GLY A 179 21.61 2.72 -4.11
CA GLY A 179 22.77 2.47 -3.23
C GLY A 179 22.42 1.46 -2.13
N ASP A 180 22.60 1.83 -0.86
CA ASP A 180 22.22 0.97 0.27
C ASP A 180 20.74 1.12 0.68
N ASN A 181 19.98 2.01 0.04
CA ASN A 181 18.57 2.23 0.36
C ASN A 181 17.69 1.11 -0.18
N CYS A 182 16.62 0.84 0.56
CA CYS A 182 15.58 -0.08 0.19
C CYS A 182 14.24 0.59 0.49
N TRP A 183 13.22 0.27 -0.29
CA TRP A 183 11.88 0.71 0.03
C TRP A 183 10.87 -0.34 -0.42
N LEU A 184 9.75 -0.41 0.30
CA LEU A 184 8.73 -1.45 0.20
C LEU A 184 7.39 -0.77 -0.06
N ALA A 185 6.64 -1.23 -1.05
CA ALA A 185 5.21 -1.01 -1.11
C ALA A 185 4.50 -2.33 -0.82
N PHE A 186 3.44 -2.27 -0.02
CA PHE A 186 2.68 -3.44 0.34
C PHE A 186 1.19 -3.13 0.31
N LEU A 187 0.41 -3.94 -0.39
CA LEU A 187 -1.02 -3.77 -0.58
C LEU A 187 -1.77 -4.96 0.02
N LEU A 188 -2.67 -4.71 0.97
CA LEU A 188 -3.66 -5.71 1.42
C LEU A 188 -4.95 -5.54 0.65
N THR A 189 -5.47 -6.60 0.04
CA THR A 189 -6.72 -6.59 -0.76
C THR A 189 -7.90 -7.20 0.00
N GLY A 190 -9.11 -7.01 -0.50
CA GLY A 190 -10.32 -7.65 0.04
C GLY A 190 -10.79 -7.05 1.36
N ILE A 191 -10.38 -5.83 1.68
CA ILE A 191 -10.72 -5.18 2.93
C ILE A 191 -12.23 -4.92 2.96
N ASP A 192 -12.90 -5.24 4.07
CA ASP A 192 -14.30 -4.91 4.27
C ASP A 192 -14.46 -3.39 4.24
N ALA A 193 -15.11 -2.87 3.21
CA ALA A 193 -15.36 -1.45 3.05
C ALA A 193 -16.03 -0.84 4.28
N LYS A 194 -16.92 -1.57 4.97
CA LYS A 194 -17.60 -1.07 6.17
C LYS A 194 -16.66 -0.85 7.36
N SER A 195 -15.47 -1.41 7.32
CA SER A 195 -14.43 -1.21 8.34
C SER A 195 -13.68 0.11 8.20
N LEU A 196 -13.85 0.83 7.08
CA LEU A 196 -13.15 2.09 6.83
C LEU A 196 -13.69 3.21 7.74
N PRO A 197 -12.85 3.88 8.55
CA PRO A 197 -13.31 4.87 9.51
C PRO A 197 -14.09 6.03 8.89
N PHE A 198 -13.67 6.50 7.71
CA PHE A 198 -14.31 7.62 7.00
C PHE A 198 -15.73 7.32 6.48
N LEU A 199 -16.18 6.06 6.56
CA LEU A 199 -17.55 5.64 6.27
C LEU A 199 -18.42 5.49 7.52
N GLN A 200 -17.82 5.47 8.72
CA GLN A 200 -18.52 5.12 9.97
C GLN A 200 -19.17 6.31 10.70
N ASP A 201 -18.82 7.55 10.36
CA ASP A 201 -19.22 8.73 11.12
C ASP A 201 -20.11 9.69 10.32
N ARG A 202 -21.44 9.61 10.51
CA ARG A 202 -22.39 10.76 10.48
C ARG A 202 -23.71 10.58 11.23
N CYS A 203 -24.05 9.42 11.81
CA CYS A 203 -25.29 9.27 12.57
C CYS A 203 -25.28 9.89 13.99
N ALA A 204 -24.19 10.56 14.42
CA ALA A 204 -24.01 11.01 15.80
C ALA A 204 -23.85 12.54 16.02
N LYS A 205 -24.16 13.39 15.03
CA LYS A 205 -24.19 14.86 15.24
C LYS A 205 -25.48 15.50 14.73
#